data_AF-A0AAW4GBE7-F1
#
_entry.id   AF-A0AAW4GBE7-F1
#
_cell.length_a   1.000
_cell.length_b   1.000
_cell.length_c   1.000
_cell.angle_alpha   90.00
_cell.angle_beta   90.00
_cell.angle_gamma   90.00
#
_symmetry.space_group_name_H-M   'P 1'
#
loop_
_entity.id
_entity.type
_entity.pdbx_description
1 polymer ?
#
loop_
_entity_poly.entity_id
_entity_poly.type
_entity_poly.pdbx_seq_one_letter_code
_entity_poly.pdbx_strand_id
1 'polypeptide(L)'
;MCRGFGVDNYIDDVRATIETFGWALQYVESEVDRDGIHPAFCYTVGLTDLGSPEIVVTGRGPRESSMILNSLGTSVASGMLDIES
;
A
#
# COMPACT_ATOMS: atom_id res chain seq x y z
N MET A 1 -21.33 11.75 -0.32
CA MET A 1 -21.45 12.10 -1.75
C MET A 1 -20.09 11.91 -2.40
N CYS A 2 -19.86 10.77 -3.05
CA CYS A 2 -18.68 10.57 -3.91
C CYS A 2 -18.91 11.37 -5.20
N ARG A 3 -18.00 12.27 -5.55
CA ARG A 3 -18.12 13.25 -6.66
C ARG A 3 -18.01 12.59 -8.05
N GLY A 4 -18.81 11.56 -8.36
CA GLY A 4 -18.67 10.79 -9.60
C GLY A 4 -17.41 9.94 -9.69
N PHE A 5 -16.54 9.96 -8.68
CA PHE A 5 -15.47 8.99 -8.48
C PHE A 5 -16.10 7.69 -7.95
N GLY A 6 -16.41 6.80 -8.88
CA GLY A 6 -16.88 5.45 -8.58
C GLY A 6 -15.72 4.53 -8.20
N VAL A 7 -16.07 3.33 -7.74
CA VAL A 7 -15.09 2.27 -7.48
C VAL A 7 -14.28 1.98 -8.75
N ASP A 8 -14.91 1.97 -9.91
CA ASP A 8 -14.23 1.68 -11.19
C ASP A 8 -13.12 2.69 -11.50
N ASN A 9 -13.38 3.99 -11.36
CA ASN A 9 -12.36 5.03 -11.56
C ASN A 9 -11.18 4.87 -10.59
N TYR A 10 -11.46 4.53 -9.34
CA TYR A 10 -10.41 4.27 -8.35
C TYR A 10 -9.59 3.03 -8.69
N ILE A 11 -10.24 1.96 -9.17
CA ILE A 11 -9.54 0.76 -9.63
C ILE A 11 -8.66 1.07 -10.85
N ASP A 12 -9.14 1.90 -11.78
CA ASP A 12 -8.36 2.34 -12.94
C ASP A 12 -7.13 3.15 -12.52
N ASP A 13 -7.25 4.04 -11.53
CA ASP A 13 -6.12 4.79 -10.98
C ASP A 13 -5.08 3.88 -10.31
N VAL A 14 -5.53 2.86 -9.57
CA VAL A 14 -4.64 1.85 -8.98
C VAL A 14 -3.93 1.06 -10.08
N ARG A 15 -4.66 0.62 -11.10
CA ARG A 15 -4.08 -0.08 -12.26
C ARG A 15 -3.04 0.78 -12.97
N ALA A 16 -3.35 2.04 -13.26
CA ALA A 16 -2.41 2.96 -13.91
C ALA A 16 -1.14 3.19 -13.06
N THR A 17 -1.29 3.22 -11.73
CA THR A 17 -0.16 3.31 -10.80
C THR A 17 0.72 2.06 -10.88
N ILE A 18 0.12 0.87 -10.85
CA ILE A 18 0.83 -0.41 -10.99
C ILE A 18 1.52 -0.49 -12.36
N GLU A 19 0.87 -0.11 -13.44
CA GLU A 19 1.47 -0.09 -14.79
C GLU A 19 2.68 0.85 -14.88
N THR A 20 2.66 1.96 -14.14
CA THR A 20 3.72 2.97 -14.17
C THR A 20 4.91 2.60 -13.27
N PHE A 21 4.64 2.08 -12.07
CA PHE A 21 5.65 1.89 -11.01
C PHE A 21 5.91 0.42 -10.65
N GLY A 22 5.17 -0.51 -11.26
CA GLY A 22 5.18 -1.94 -10.95
C GLY A 22 4.26 -2.34 -9.81
N TRP A 23 3.87 -1.41 -8.94
CA TRP A 23 3.01 -1.64 -7.78
C TRP A 23 2.42 -0.31 -7.27
N ALA A 24 1.42 -0.38 -6.38
CA ALA A 24 0.73 0.76 -5.81
C ALA A 24 0.65 0.69 -4.28
N LEU A 25 0.34 1.82 -3.65
CA LEU A 25 0.09 1.93 -2.22
C LEU A 25 -1.38 2.19 -1.96
N GLN A 26 -1.96 1.47 -1.00
CA GLN A 26 -3.30 1.75 -0.51
C GLN A 26 -3.30 2.06 0.99
N TYR A 27 -3.72 3.28 1.31
CA TYR A 27 -3.92 3.70 2.70
C TYR A 27 -5.39 3.55 3.10
N VAL A 28 -5.62 2.88 4.22
CA VAL A 28 -6.93 2.74 4.85
C VAL A 28 -6.91 3.58 6.11
N GLU A 29 -7.62 4.71 6.05
CA GLU A 29 -7.87 5.56 7.20
C GLU A 29 -8.75 4.83 8.23
N SER A 30 -8.49 5.09 9.50
CA SER A 30 -9.37 4.70 10.59
C SER A 30 -9.33 5.74 11.68
N GLU A 31 -10.46 5.92 12.35
CA GLU A 31 -10.51 6.67 13.59
C GLU A 31 -9.78 5.90 14.71
N VAL A 32 -9.26 6.66 15.68
CA VAL A 32 -8.71 6.11 16.92
C VAL A 32 -9.86 5.52 17.72
N ASP A 33 -9.75 4.25 18.10
CA ASP A 33 -10.78 3.62 18.92
C ASP A 33 -10.75 4.12 20.37
N ARG A 34 -11.72 3.64 21.13
CA ARG A 34 -11.91 3.97 22.56
C ARG A 34 -10.75 3.55 23.47
N ASP A 35 -9.88 2.65 23.01
CA ASP A 35 -8.69 2.20 23.74
C ASP A 35 -7.42 2.96 23.30
N GLY A 36 -7.57 3.96 22.43
CA GLY A 36 -6.46 4.78 21.92
C GLY A 36 -5.68 4.10 20.79
N ILE A 37 -6.20 3.01 20.21
CA ILE A 37 -5.56 2.30 19.11
C ILE A 37 -5.92 3.01 17.81
N HIS A 38 -4.91 3.25 16.97
CA HIS A 38 -5.09 3.82 15.63
C HIS A 38 -4.91 2.71 14.58
N PRO A 39 -5.96 1.97 14.21
CA PRO A 39 -5.82 0.77 13.39
C PRO A 39 -5.72 1.08 11.89
N ALA A 40 -5.41 2.33 11.52
CA ALA A 40 -5.09 2.66 10.14
C ALA A 40 -3.87 1.88 9.66
N PHE A 41 -3.90 1.51 8.38
CA PHE A 41 -2.84 0.74 7.76
C PHE A 41 -2.63 1.15 6.31
N CYS A 42 -1.42 0.94 5.83
CA CYS A 42 -1.06 1.08 4.44
C CYS A 42 -0.55 -0.27 3.94
N TYR A 43 -0.87 -0.63 2.70
CA TYR A 43 -0.36 -1.85 2.11
C TYR A 43 0.03 -1.65 0.66
N THR A 44 0.91 -2.51 0.18
CA THR A 44 1.31 -2.57 -1.24
C THR A 44 0.30 -3.40 -2.04
N VAL A 45 0.17 -3.09 -3.33
CA VAL A 45 -0.64 -3.85 -4.29
C VAL A 45 0.16 -4.03 -5.57
N GLY A 46 0.40 -5.27 -5.99
CA GLY A 46 1.08 -5.61 -7.24
C GLY A 46 2.50 -6.16 -7.07
N LEU A 47 3.05 -6.22 -5.84
CA LEU A 47 4.34 -6.87 -5.61
C LEU A 47 4.28 -8.38 -5.90
N THR A 48 3.11 -9.01 -5.71
CA THR A 48 2.93 -10.43 -6.03
C THR A 48 3.13 -10.75 -7.50
N ASP A 49 2.80 -9.81 -8.39
CA ASP A 49 3.02 -9.97 -9.83
C ASP A 49 4.52 -9.92 -10.19
N LEU A 50 5.34 -9.38 -9.27
CA LEU A 50 6.80 -9.40 -9.32
C LEU A 50 7.40 -10.61 -8.56
N GLY A 51 6.58 -11.55 -8.10
CA GLY A 51 7.02 -12.71 -7.30
C GLY A 51 7.39 -12.36 -5.86
N SER A 52 6.99 -11.19 -5.38
CA SER A 52 7.31 -10.65 -4.05
C SER A 52 6.09 -10.63 -3.13
N PRO A 53 6.25 -10.78 -1.79
CA PRO A 53 5.13 -10.62 -0.86
C PRO A 53 4.64 -9.16 -0.81
N GLU A 54 3.34 -8.98 -0.58
CA GLU A 54 2.80 -7.68 -0.20
C GLU A 54 3.20 -7.32 1.23
N ILE A 55 3.38 -6.03 1.50
CA ILE A 55 3.85 -5.52 2.79
C ILE A 55 2.74 -4.65 3.38
N VAL A 56 2.43 -4.84 4.66
CA VAL A 56 1.46 -4.04 5.41
C VAL A 56 2.17 -3.28 6.53
N VAL A 57 1.90 -1.98 6.63
CA VAL A 57 2.33 -1.11 7.74
C VAL A 57 1.11 -0.61 8.49
N THR A 58 1.06 -0.85 9.79
CA THR A 58 -0.04 -0.44 10.68
C THR A 58 0.41 0.67 11.63
N GLY A 59 -0.53 1.49 12.13
CA GLY A 59 -0.26 2.44 13.21
C GLY A 59 0.61 3.63 12.81
N ARG A 60 0.60 3.98 11.52
CA ARG A 60 1.31 5.12 10.94
C ARG A 60 0.40 5.94 10.03
N GLY A 61 0.70 7.24 9.92
CA GLY A 61 0.01 8.15 9.01
C GLY A 61 0.31 7.84 7.53
N PRO A 62 -0.47 8.39 6.58
CA PRO A 62 -0.31 8.09 5.16
C PRO A 62 1.08 8.44 4.62
N ARG A 63 1.62 9.58 5.05
CA ARG A 63 2.95 10.06 4.62
C ARG A 63 4.09 9.17 5.13
N GLU A 64 4.06 8.77 6.40
CA GLU A 64 5.10 7.92 6.96
C GLU A 64 5.04 6.52 6.37
N SER A 65 3.82 5.98 6.24
CA SER A 65 3.60 4.68 5.63
C SER A 65 4.07 4.62 4.18
N SER A 66 3.82 5.66 3.38
CA SER A 66 4.27 5.69 1.99
C SER A 66 5.79 5.75 1.87
N MET A 67 6.48 6.52 2.73
CA MET A 67 7.94 6.53 2.76
C MET A 67 8.53 5.16 3.11
N ILE A 68 7.99 4.51 4.15
CA ILE A 68 8.43 3.17 4.58
C ILE A 68 8.19 2.15 3.47
N LEU A 69 6.97 2.08 2.95
CA LEU A 69 6.59 1.08 1.96
C LEU A 69 7.26 1.30 0.60
N ASN A 70 7.52 2.54 0.18
CA ASN A 70 8.31 2.77 -1.04
C ASN A 70 9.74 2.23 -0.91
N SER A 71 10.36 2.41 0.25
CA SER A 71 11.71 1.90 0.53
C SER A 71 11.73 0.36 0.58
N LEU A 72 10.82 -0.23 1.36
CA LEU A 72 10.73 -1.69 1.52
C LEU A 72 10.26 -2.38 0.23
N GLY A 73 9.21 -1.86 -0.41
CA GLY A 73 8.67 -2.39 -1.66
C GLY A 73 9.72 -2.40 -2.77
N THR A 74 10.53 -1.34 -2.89
CA THR A 74 11.67 -1.33 -3.83
C THR A 74 12.70 -2.42 -3.50
N SER A 75 13.01 -2.61 -2.22
CA SER A 75 14.01 -3.58 -1.77
C SER A 75 13.54 -5.03 -1.94
N VAL A 76 12.25 -5.30 -1.72
CA VAL A 76 11.66 -6.63 -1.95
C VAL A 76 11.52 -6.90 -3.45
N ALA A 77 11.00 -5.95 -4.22
CA ALA A 77 10.84 -6.08 -5.68
C ALA A 77 12.17 -6.30 -6.42
N SER A 78 13.29 -5.77 -5.90
CA SER A 78 14.62 -5.98 -6.47
C SER A 78 15.28 -7.30 -6.05
N GLY A 79 14.63 -8.10 -5.19
CA GLY A 79 15.22 -9.30 -4.61
C GLY A 79 16.34 -9.01 -3.59
N MET A 80 16.47 -7.77 -3.12
CA MET A 80 17.47 -7.41 -2.11
C MET A 80 17.05 -7.84 -0.68
N LEU A 81 15.78 -8.16 -0.49
CA LEU A 81 15.25 -8.80 0.71
C LEU A 81 14.87 -10.25 0.36
N ASP A 82 15.83 -11.16 0.47
CA ASP A 82 15.55 -12.60 0.52
C ASP A 82 14.82 -12.90 1.83
N ILE A 83 13.49 -12.80 1.80
CA ILE A 83 12.64 -13.36 2.84
C ILE A 83 12.59 -14.86 2.51
N GLU A 84 13.47 -15.66 3.13
CA GLU A 84 13.44 -17.12 2.97
C GLU A 84 12.00 -17.63 3.22
N SER A 85 11.45 -18.34 2.22
CA SER A 85 10.13 -18.97 2.27
C SER A 85 10.17 -20.35 2.91
#